data_AF-A0A285KE64-F1
#
_entry.id   AF-A0A285KE64-F1
#
_cell.length_a   1.000
_cell.length_b   1.000
_cell.length_c   1.000
_cell.angle_alpha   90.00
_cell.angle_beta   90.00
_cell.angle_gamma   90.00
#
_symmetry.space_group_name_H-M   'P 1'
#
loop_
_entity.id
_entity.type
_entity.pdbx_description
1 polymer ?
#
loop_
_entity_poly.entity_id
_entity_poly.type
_entity_poly.pdbx_seq_one_letter_code
_entity_poly.pdbx_strand_id
1 'polypeptide(L)'
;MNEGRYEGTNDLGIRLEFRQDDTGAMSGDLFLDGPGGGYLASFRLAPGIRGPSDDGSWPVICQSSDGRVTQGRLTVRPQDAPPDAATVELTLDQQLNGLSAVTPVVVEVRRTGSRLRKLDVEIEVEENVVVRDEARLTLRTALEGAGFEVNEIDGGAPIRRHTAWDWHDGNVYTVLDIAMKKAAARDADLTVPKWRVQLMLLSRATRDGLYGVMFDVKLFPRQGCAVFVDEIRERFPQNTDRQIEYTMVHEVGHALNLAHRFERAVGFTDSTSVMNYPDKFGGGGQVDAFWDGFRNGFDPDELAFVRHGALNSVMPGASLFGAFDYWSGAAGARPSFVPSTPGTDLRLSLRPPPRGTKFAYGQPLYLEVRLENKSDTPVELPVDVLDIKAGYLEILVERNPAPGPARIDIAQTFSPAVRRCLADIDGRRDVLSKGDQPKKRNLYLSFGAGGYLVAEPGRYRLTPLVTIPDRKNRPHTLVILGESLDVQVAFPTSKRDERHGDALLDADAQAWLSVGGTNGLPGVGGALREVHAERLAKKGLADPLAASLTRALGIYYSRAYVDDALRTSEARPAESLKLLNDLLGDETALRVFDRETVAGTRALRAEMAKQA
;
A
#
# COMPACT_ATOMS: atom_id res chain seq x y z
N MET A 1 36.84 -0.52 6.09
CA MET A 1 36.19 0.76 6.46
C MET A 1 35.23 0.51 7.61
N ASN A 2 34.87 1.55 8.36
CA ASN A 2 33.89 1.45 9.43
C ASN A 2 32.46 1.33 8.88
N GLU A 3 31.54 0.85 9.70
CA GLU A 3 30.11 0.91 9.39
C GLU A 3 29.66 2.37 9.23
N GLY A 4 28.82 2.64 8.22
CA GLY A 4 28.17 3.93 8.09
C GLY A 4 27.87 4.36 6.66
N ARG A 5 27.52 5.64 6.54
CA ARG A 5 27.26 6.33 5.27
C ARG A 5 28.48 7.16 4.88
N TYR A 6 28.80 7.12 3.60
CA TYR A 6 29.93 7.79 2.96
C TYR A 6 29.42 8.56 1.75
N GLU A 7 29.95 9.74 1.50
CA GLU A 7 29.52 10.60 0.38
C GLU A 7 30.72 11.18 -0.35
N GLY A 8 30.56 11.40 -1.65
CA GLY A 8 31.55 12.02 -2.50
C GLY A 8 31.01 12.35 -3.88
N THR A 9 31.72 13.18 -4.62
CA THR A 9 31.41 13.53 -6.01
C THR A 9 32.69 13.44 -6.83
N ASN A 10 32.60 12.94 -8.06
CA ASN A 10 33.73 12.91 -8.99
C ASN A 10 33.72 14.05 -10.01
N ASP A 11 34.78 14.14 -10.82
CA ASP A 11 34.94 15.19 -11.84
C ASP A 11 33.90 15.14 -12.97
N LEU A 12 33.15 14.03 -13.09
CA LEU A 12 32.04 13.89 -14.04
C LEU A 12 30.72 14.43 -13.47
N GLY A 13 30.74 14.99 -12.25
CA GLY A 13 29.54 15.42 -11.55
C GLY A 13 28.66 14.25 -11.14
N ILE A 14 29.22 13.06 -10.88
CA ILE A 14 28.47 11.95 -10.30
C ILE A 14 28.69 11.97 -8.79
N ARG A 15 27.60 12.21 -8.06
CA ARG A 15 27.56 12.11 -6.60
C ARG A 15 27.20 10.69 -6.19
N LEU A 16 27.94 10.13 -5.24
CA LEU A 16 27.73 8.80 -4.68
C LEU A 16 27.39 8.91 -3.19
N GLU A 17 26.27 8.31 -2.80
CA GLU A 17 25.96 7.98 -1.40
C GLU A 17 26.24 6.49 -1.18
N PHE A 18 27.39 6.17 -0.60
CA PHE A 18 27.84 4.80 -0.31
C PHE A 18 27.52 4.40 1.13
N ARG A 19 27.20 3.12 1.35
CA ARG A 19 26.82 2.56 2.65
C ARG A 19 27.48 1.21 2.88
N GLN A 20 27.99 0.99 4.09
CA GLN A 20 28.49 -0.30 4.56
C GLN A 20 27.88 -0.60 5.93
N ASP A 21 27.28 -1.78 6.11
CA ASP A 21 26.76 -2.23 7.40
C ASP A 21 27.80 -3.03 8.24
N ASP A 22 27.42 -3.39 9.46
CA ASP A 22 28.20 -4.18 10.40
C ASP A 22 28.48 -5.62 9.94
N THR A 23 27.70 -6.13 8.98
CA THR A 23 27.91 -7.45 8.36
C THR A 23 28.85 -7.39 7.15
N GLY A 24 29.31 -6.20 6.77
CA GLY A 24 30.11 -5.96 5.58
C GLY A 24 29.30 -5.96 4.28
N ALA A 25 27.97 -5.88 4.35
CA ALA A 25 27.15 -5.65 3.18
C ALA A 25 27.33 -4.20 2.71
N MET A 26 27.40 -4.01 1.39
CA MET A 26 27.67 -2.72 0.77
C MET A 26 26.61 -2.38 -0.28
N SER A 27 26.28 -1.09 -0.36
CA SER A 27 25.37 -0.55 -1.36
C SER A 27 25.66 0.93 -1.61
N GLY A 28 25.13 1.49 -2.67
CA GLY A 28 25.15 2.93 -2.84
C GLY A 28 24.11 3.43 -3.84
N ASP A 29 23.86 4.74 -3.79
CA ASP A 29 22.96 5.44 -4.69
C ASP A 29 23.76 6.50 -5.46
N LEU A 30 23.60 6.53 -6.78
CA LEU A 30 24.29 7.43 -7.70
C LEU A 30 23.34 8.52 -8.19
N PHE A 31 23.83 9.75 -8.21
CA PHE A 31 23.10 10.93 -8.64
C PHE A 31 23.96 11.77 -9.59
N LEU A 32 23.32 12.50 -10.49
CA LEU A 32 23.96 13.65 -11.12
C LEU A 32 24.03 14.79 -10.10
N ASP A 33 25.17 15.46 -10.03
CA ASP A 33 25.39 16.63 -9.20
C ASP A 33 24.94 17.91 -9.94
N GLY A 34 24.51 18.91 -9.17
CA GLY A 34 24.05 20.20 -9.67
C GLY A 34 22.53 20.41 -9.72
N PRO A 35 22.06 21.60 -10.15
CA PRO A 35 20.64 21.97 -10.16
C PRO A 35 19.84 21.07 -11.12
N GLY A 36 18.88 20.32 -10.57
CA GLY A 36 18.12 19.32 -11.34
C GLY A 36 18.82 17.98 -11.50
N GLY A 37 19.91 17.75 -10.77
CA GLY A 37 20.61 16.47 -10.68
C GLY A 37 19.67 15.35 -10.24
N GLY A 38 19.47 14.36 -11.12
CA GLY A 38 18.55 13.25 -10.91
C GLY A 38 19.23 11.99 -10.37
N TYR A 39 18.44 11.14 -9.71
CA TYR A 39 18.83 9.78 -9.38
C TYR A 39 19.14 8.97 -10.66
N LEU A 40 20.30 8.33 -10.69
CA LEU A 40 20.78 7.53 -11.82
C LEU A 40 20.47 6.05 -11.58
N ALA A 41 21.07 5.48 -10.54
CA ALA A 41 20.96 4.07 -10.20
C ALA A 41 21.38 3.81 -8.75
N SER A 42 20.91 2.70 -8.20
CA SER A 42 21.43 2.11 -6.97
C SER A 42 22.23 0.87 -7.30
N PHE A 43 23.18 0.51 -6.46
CA PHE A 43 23.85 -0.78 -6.49
C PHE A 43 23.88 -1.42 -5.11
N ARG A 44 23.96 -2.74 -5.08
CA ARG A 44 24.19 -3.54 -3.88
C ARG A 44 25.02 -4.77 -4.21
N LEU A 45 25.70 -5.33 -3.22
CA LEU A 45 26.34 -6.64 -3.37
C LEU A 45 25.33 -7.68 -3.84
N ALA A 46 25.78 -8.62 -4.68
CA ALA A 46 24.95 -9.73 -5.11
C ALA A 46 24.48 -10.58 -3.90
N PRO A 47 23.30 -11.21 -3.97
CA PRO A 47 22.77 -12.03 -2.88
C PRO A 47 23.78 -13.06 -2.36
N GLY A 48 23.92 -13.16 -1.04
CA GLY A 48 24.85 -14.09 -0.38
C GLY A 48 26.29 -13.60 -0.28
N ILE A 49 26.66 -12.48 -0.91
CA ILE A 49 28.00 -11.90 -0.83
C ILE A 49 28.09 -10.92 0.34
N ARG A 50 29.03 -11.15 1.26
CA ARG A 50 29.32 -10.30 2.42
C ARG A 50 30.80 -10.38 2.79
N GLY A 51 31.30 -9.36 3.50
CA GLY A 51 32.63 -9.36 4.08
C GLY A 51 33.76 -9.05 3.10
N PRO A 52 35.03 -9.16 3.55
CA PRO A 52 36.20 -8.81 2.74
C PRO A 52 36.34 -9.72 1.51
N SER A 53 36.76 -9.15 0.38
CA SER A 53 37.23 -9.90 -0.80
C SER A 53 38.76 -9.85 -0.86
N ASP A 54 39.39 -10.93 -1.31
CA ASP A 54 40.85 -11.04 -1.44
C ASP A 54 41.44 -9.96 -2.37
N ASP A 55 40.67 -9.52 -3.38
CA ASP A 55 41.04 -8.49 -4.34
C ASP A 55 40.37 -7.13 -4.08
N GLY A 56 39.59 -7.01 -2.99
CA GLY A 56 38.79 -5.82 -2.70
C GLY A 56 37.71 -5.52 -3.74
N SER A 57 37.27 -6.53 -4.49
CA SER A 57 36.27 -6.42 -5.56
C SER A 57 35.12 -7.42 -5.36
N TRP A 58 33.89 -6.98 -5.56
CA TRP A 58 32.68 -7.78 -5.34
C TRP A 58 31.72 -7.68 -6.52
N PRO A 59 31.00 -8.77 -6.87
CA PRO A 59 29.90 -8.69 -7.81
C PRO A 59 28.74 -7.89 -7.21
N VAL A 60 28.12 -7.05 -8.04
CA VAL A 60 26.98 -6.20 -7.65
C VAL A 60 25.80 -6.34 -8.59
N ILE A 61 24.62 -6.02 -8.07
CA ILE A 61 23.40 -5.80 -8.83
C ILE A 61 23.11 -4.30 -8.80
N CYS A 62 22.92 -3.71 -9.99
CA CYS A 62 22.61 -2.31 -10.17
C CYS A 62 21.20 -2.15 -10.73
N GLN A 63 20.44 -1.17 -10.24
CA GLN A 63 19.05 -0.92 -10.62
C GLN A 63 18.80 0.56 -10.88
N SER A 64 18.21 0.91 -12.02
CA SER A 64 17.82 2.28 -12.36
C SER A 64 16.44 2.67 -11.83
N SER A 65 16.09 3.93 -12.02
CA SER A 65 14.80 4.50 -11.60
C SER A 65 13.57 3.87 -12.24
N ASP A 66 13.71 3.39 -13.47
CA ASP A 66 12.68 2.67 -14.24
C ASP A 66 12.64 1.16 -13.93
N GLY A 67 13.46 0.69 -12.98
CA GLY A 67 13.50 -0.70 -12.57
C GLY A 67 14.34 -1.63 -13.45
N ARG A 68 15.02 -1.14 -14.49
CA ARG A 68 15.98 -1.98 -15.23
C ARG A 68 17.13 -2.39 -14.31
N VAL A 69 17.59 -3.63 -14.48
CA VAL A 69 18.65 -4.24 -13.67
C VAL A 69 19.81 -4.64 -14.57
N THR A 70 21.04 -4.41 -14.11
CA THR A 70 22.26 -4.95 -14.70
C THR A 70 23.20 -5.47 -13.60
N GLN A 71 24.16 -6.30 -13.98
CA GLN A 71 25.24 -6.74 -13.10
C GLN A 71 26.48 -5.86 -13.28
N GLY A 72 27.43 -6.02 -12.37
CA GLY A 72 28.69 -5.30 -12.42
C GLY A 72 29.66 -5.73 -11.34
N ARG A 73 30.71 -4.92 -11.15
CA ARG A 73 31.69 -5.09 -10.08
C ARG A 73 31.87 -3.79 -9.30
N LEU A 74 31.97 -3.92 -7.99
CA LEU A 74 32.30 -2.87 -7.05
C LEU A 74 33.69 -3.13 -6.51
N THR A 75 34.60 -2.16 -6.58
CA THR A 75 35.90 -2.21 -5.95
C THR A 75 36.00 -1.08 -4.94
N VAL A 76 36.39 -1.39 -3.70
CA VAL A 76 36.48 -0.40 -2.61
C VAL A 76 37.89 -0.42 -2.06
N ARG A 77 38.58 0.72 -2.15
CA ARG A 77 39.97 0.89 -1.69
C ARG A 77 39.99 1.92 -0.55
N PRO A 78 40.12 1.49 0.72
CA PRO A 78 40.30 2.41 1.84
C PRO A 78 41.51 3.30 1.61
N GLN A 79 41.42 4.58 2.01
CA GLN A 79 42.54 5.51 1.98
C GLN A 79 43.19 5.60 3.36
N ASP A 80 44.52 5.71 3.40
CA ASP A 80 45.26 5.88 4.65
C ASP A 80 45.07 7.28 5.25
N ALA A 81 44.83 8.29 4.41
CA ALA A 81 44.59 9.67 4.83
C ALA A 81 43.67 10.41 3.83
N PRO A 82 42.58 11.07 4.29
CA PRO A 82 42.12 11.11 5.68
C PRO A 82 41.54 9.76 6.14
N PRO A 83 41.55 9.46 7.46
CA PRO A 83 40.88 8.28 7.98
C PRO A 83 39.38 8.34 7.63
N ASP A 84 38.74 7.19 7.50
CA ASP A 84 37.33 7.08 7.07
C ASP A 84 37.04 7.63 5.66
N ALA A 85 38.03 7.57 4.76
CA ALA A 85 37.86 7.79 3.32
C ALA A 85 38.15 6.52 2.51
N ALA A 86 37.59 6.46 1.30
CA ALA A 86 37.86 5.39 0.35
C ALA A 86 37.62 5.84 -1.09
N THR A 87 38.28 5.17 -2.03
CA THR A 87 37.95 5.23 -3.44
C THR A 87 37.01 4.08 -3.77
N VAL A 88 35.82 4.41 -4.27
CA VAL A 88 34.80 3.47 -4.73
C VAL A 88 34.79 3.48 -6.25
N GLU A 89 34.94 2.31 -6.86
CA GLU A 89 34.93 2.11 -8.30
C GLU A 89 33.83 1.12 -8.68
N LEU A 90 32.91 1.53 -9.56
CA LEU A 90 31.80 0.72 -10.05
C LEU A 90 31.93 0.52 -11.57
N THR A 91 32.00 -0.73 -12.01
CA THR A 91 31.91 -1.12 -13.43
C THR A 91 30.59 -1.84 -13.68
N LEU A 92 29.95 -1.55 -14.81
CA LEU A 92 28.67 -2.16 -15.20
C LEU A 92 28.87 -3.07 -16.41
N ASP A 93 28.16 -4.20 -16.43
CA ASP A 93 28.19 -5.12 -17.57
C ASP A 93 27.39 -4.57 -18.76
N GLN A 94 26.44 -3.67 -18.48
CA GLN A 94 25.59 -3.01 -19.48
C GLN A 94 25.29 -1.57 -19.07
N GLN A 95 25.01 -0.72 -20.06
CA GLN A 95 24.67 0.68 -19.83
C GLN A 95 23.39 0.79 -18.99
N LEU A 96 23.39 1.66 -17.98
CA LEU A 96 22.25 1.84 -17.07
C LEU A 96 21.97 3.31 -16.82
N ASN A 97 20.83 3.81 -17.31
CA ASN A 97 20.38 5.19 -17.09
C ASN A 97 21.46 6.28 -17.31
N GLY A 98 22.20 6.18 -18.42
CA GLY A 98 23.29 7.11 -18.76
C GLY A 98 24.67 6.70 -18.22
N LEU A 99 24.75 5.76 -17.27
CA LEU A 99 26.02 5.20 -16.80
C LEU A 99 26.60 4.25 -17.85
N SER A 100 27.87 4.47 -18.20
CA SER A 100 28.61 3.69 -19.20
C SER A 100 28.93 2.27 -18.70
N ALA A 101 28.91 1.29 -19.59
CA ALA A 101 29.47 -0.04 -19.33
C ALA A 101 31.00 -0.10 -19.52
N VAL A 102 31.56 0.87 -20.27
CA VAL A 102 32.99 0.87 -20.65
C VAL A 102 33.81 1.68 -19.65
N THR A 103 33.25 2.76 -19.12
CA THR A 103 33.96 3.69 -18.24
C THR A 103 33.51 3.45 -16.79
N PRO A 104 34.40 3.04 -15.88
CA PRO A 104 34.04 2.89 -14.47
C PRO A 104 33.62 4.22 -13.86
N VAL A 105 32.66 4.17 -12.95
CA VAL A 105 32.33 5.29 -12.06
C VAL A 105 33.28 5.21 -10.88
N VAL A 106 34.25 6.12 -10.82
CA VAL A 106 35.21 6.23 -9.71
C VAL A 106 34.85 7.46 -8.88
N VAL A 107 34.67 7.29 -7.58
CA VAL A 107 34.35 8.38 -6.64
C VAL A 107 35.18 8.22 -5.37
N GLU A 108 35.81 9.30 -4.92
CA GLU A 108 36.37 9.37 -3.57
C GLU A 108 35.27 9.75 -2.59
N VAL A 109 35.03 8.89 -1.60
CA VAL A 109 33.98 9.08 -0.60
C VAL A 109 34.57 9.26 0.80
N ARG A 110 33.88 10.03 1.63
CA ARG A 110 34.23 10.24 3.04
C ARG A 110 33.03 9.92 3.91
N ARG A 111 33.27 9.35 5.09
CA ARG A 111 32.20 9.03 6.03
C ARG A 111 31.48 10.30 6.49
N THR A 112 30.16 10.31 6.35
CA THR A 112 29.28 11.43 6.76
C THR A 112 28.36 11.07 7.92
N GLY A 113 28.26 9.79 8.29
CA GLY A 113 27.46 9.36 9.43
C GLY A 113 27.69 7.89 9.80
N SER A 114 27.32 7.53 11.03
CA SER A 114 27.36 6.14 11.52
C SER A 114 26.15 5.30 11.12
N ARG A 115 25.03 5.96 10.79
CA ARG A 115 23.81 5.32 10.28
C ARG A 115 23.82 5.31 8.75
N LEU A 116 23.15 4.33 8.16
CA LEU A 116 23.20 4.05 6.73
C LEU A 116 22.32 5.01 5.92
N ARG A 117 21.17 5.40 6.47
CA ARG A 117 20.21 6.31 5.83
C ARG A 117 19.74 7.37 6.82
N LYS A 118 19.17 8.46 6.32
CA LYS A 118 18.41 9.42 7.15
C LYS A 118 16.93 9.14 6.97
N LEU A 119 16.13 9.34 8.01
CA LEU A 119 14.69 9.28 7.92
C LEU A 119 14.08 10.33 8.84
N ASP A 120 13.30 11.23 8.24
CA ASP A 120 12.48 12.15 8.99
C ASP A 120 11.13 11.49 9.28
N VAL A 121 10.71 11.50 10.55
CA VAL A 121 9.39 11.02 10.95
C VAL A 121 8.64 12.19 11.56
N GLU A 122 7.61 12.65 10.86
CA GLU A 122 6.73 13.72 11.36
C GLU A 122 5.53 13.09 12.04
N ILE A 123 5.42 13.29 13.36
CA ILE A 123 4.36 12.69 14.17
C ILE A 123 3.35 13.78 14.52
N GLU A 124 2.12 13.61 14.04
CA GLU A 124 0.98 14.45 14.41
C GLU A 124 0.02 13.67 15.30
N VAL A 125 -0.42 14.29 16.39
CA VAL A 125 -1.32 13.66 17.36
C VAL A 125 -2.62 14.44 17.45
N GLU A 126 -3.74 13.74 17.42
CA GLU A 126 -5.05 14.34 17.67
C GLU A 126 -5.17 14.85 19.10
N GLU A 127 -5.84 15.98 19.26
CA GLU A 127 -6.15 16.54 20.57
C GLU A 127 -6.88 15.50 21.45
N ASN A 128 -6.42 15.35 22.69
CA ASN A 128 -6.89 14.35 23.67
C ASN A 128 -6.46 12.90 23.41
N VAL A 129 -5.78 12.60 22.30
CA VAL A 129 -5.15 11.29 22.11
C VAL A 129 -3.85 11.25 22.91
N VAL A 130 -3.83 10.45 23.97
CA VAL A 130 -2.65 10.26 24.81
C VAL A 130 -1.82 9.11 24.27
N VAL A 131 -0.55 9.39 23.96
CA VAL A 131 0.45 8.39 23.59
C VAL A 131 1.64 8.59 24.53
N ARG A 132 2.10 7.50 25.15
CA ARG A 132 3.21 7.58 26.10
C ARG A 132 4.54 7.79 25.37
N ASP A 133 5.50 8.44 26.02
CA ASP A 133 6.81 8.73 25.44
C ASP A 133 7.58 7.44 25.10
N GLU A 134 7.35 6.35 25.84
CA GLU A 134 7.93 5.03 25.59
C GLU A 134 7.56 4.48 24.20
N ALA A 135 6.34 4.79 23.72
CA ALA A 135 5.91 4.33 22.40
C ALA A 135 6.68 5.03 21.27
N ARG A 136 6.96 6.33 21.44
CA ARG A 136 7.79 7.11 20.51
C ARG A 136 9.24 6.65 20.56
N LEU A 137 9.78 6.42 21.77
CA LEU A 137 11.12 5.87 21.95
C LEU A 137 11.27 4.51 21.28
N THR A 138 10.25 3.65 21.35
CA THR A 138 10.25 2.35 20.68
C THR A 138 10.28 2.49 19.16
N LEU A 139 9.48 3.41 18.59
CA LEU A 139 9.52 3.71 17.15
C LEU A 139 10.93 4.15 16.72
N ARG A 140 11.51 5.14 17.41
CA ARG A 140 12.88 5.60 17.16
C ARG A 140 13.88 4.45 17.24
N THR A 141 13.83 3.67 18.31
CA THR A 141 14.77 2.57 18.57
C THR A 141 14.70 1.51 17.47
N ALA A 142 13.48 1.15 17.03
CA ALA A 142 13.27 0.20 15.95
C ALA A 142 13.86 0.70 14.62
N LEU A 143 13.64 1.97 14.28
CA LEU A 143 14.15 2.60 13.05
C LEU A 143 15.67 2.83 13.11
N GLU A 144 16.23 3.19 14.26
CA GLU A 144 17.66 3.28 14.46
C GLU A 144 18.35 1.91 14.35
N GLY A 145 17.71 0.86 14.89
CA GLY A 145 18.11 -0.53 14.69
C GLY A 145 18.05 -0.95 13.22
N ALA A 146 17.10 -0.39 12.46
CA ALA A 146 17.02 -0.53 11.01
C ALA A 146 18.14 0.19 10.24
N GLY A 147 18.98 0.97 10.91
CA GLY A 147 20.11 1.68 10.30
C GLY A 147 19.78 3.11 9.87
N PHE A 148 18.66 3.68 10.34
CA PHE A 148 18.31 5.08 10.10
C PHE A 148 18.89 6.01 11.17
N GLU A 149 19.33 7.18 10.72
CA GLU A 149 19.46 8.39 11.50
C GLU A 149 18.07 9.04 11.55
N VAL A 150 17.39 8.90 12.69
CA VAL A 150 15.98 9.29 12.83
C VAL A 150 15.87 10.71 13.35
N ASN A 151 15.33 11.60 12.53
CA ASN A 151 14.92 12.92 12.96
C ASN A 151 13.41 12.90 13.21
N GLU A 152 13.00 12.86 14.46
CA GLU A 152 11.60 13.11 14.79
C GLU A 152 11.33 14.60 14.66
N ILE A 153 10.39 14.93 13.78
CA ILE A 153 9.90 16.28 13.60
C ILE A 153 8.59 16.34 14.36
N ASP A 154 8.52 17.23 15.35
CA ASP A 154 7.22 17.52 15.99
C ASP A 154 6.31 18.12 14.92
N GLY A 155 5.20 17.43 14.62
CA GLY A 155 4.23 17.86 13.59
C GLY A 155 3.56 19.20 13.92
N GLY A 156 3.79 19.72 15.12
CA GLY A 156 3.42 21.05 15.55
C GLY A 156 2.15 21.02 16.39
N ALA A 157 1.19 21.89 16.06
CA ALA A 157 -0.05 21.95 16.83
C ALA A 157 -0.84 20.63 16.69
N PRO A 158 -1.41 20.10 17.79
CA PRO A 158 -2.25 18.90 17.73
C PRO A 158 -3.37 19.02 16.68
N ILE A 159 -3.74 17.88 16.08
CA ILE A 159 -4.89 17.80 15.19
C ILE A 159 -6.13 18.02 16.03
N ARG A 160 -6.71 19.22 15.97
CA ARG A 160 -7.96 19.52 16.69
C ARG A 160 -9.13 18.91 15.95
N ARG A 161 -9.54 17.71 16.36
CA ARG A 161 -10.78 17.10 15.86
C ARG A 161 -11.98 17.82 16.47
N HIS A 162 -12.78 18.44 15.62
CA HIS A 162 -14.10 18.89 16.03
C HIS A 162 -15.04 17.67 16.11
N THR A 163 -16.00 17.66 17.04
CA THR A 163 -17.03 16.61 17.15
C THR A 163 -17.97 16.54 15.93
N ALA A 164 -17.76 17.40 14.93
CA ALA A 164 -18.58 17.52 13.74
C ALA A 164 -18.18 16.55 12.61
N TRP A 165 -17.09 15.77 12.75
CA TRP A 165 -16.71 14.74 11.79
C TRP A 165 -16.12 13.48 12.44
N ASP A 166 -16.01 12.42 11.63
CA ASP A 166 -15.39 11.16 12.00
C ASP A 166 -14.17 10.78 11.14
N TRP A 167 -13.35 9.87 11.66
CA TRP A 167 -12.20 9.31 10.94
C TRP A 167 -12.64 8.15 10.02
N HIS A 168 -13.20 8.49 8.87
CA HIS A 168 -13.28 7.59 7.72
C HIS A 168 -12.14 7.87 6.73
N ASP A 169 -11.87 6.93 5.82
CA ASP A 169 -10.78 7.01 4.82
C ASP A 169 -10.66 8.41 4.18
N GLY A 170 -11.78 9.04 3.77
CA GLY A 170 -11.79 10.38 3.17
C GLY A 170 -11.30 11.55 4.05
N ASN A 171 -11.58 11.55 5.36
CA ASN A 171 -11.11 12.62 6.27
C ASN A 171 -9.67 12.40 6.70
N VAL A 172 -9.28 11.13 6.92
CA VAL A 172 -7.88 10.77 7.17
C VAL A 172 -7.03 11.18 5.95
N TYR A 173 -7.52 10.90 4.74
CA TYR A 173 -6.89 11.35 3.50
C TYR A 173 -6.74 12.88 3.46
N THR A 174 -7.81 13.65 3.74
CA THR A 174 -7.71 15.12 3.72
C THR A 174 -6.68 15.64 4.71
N VAL A 175 -6.71 15.17 5.97
CA VAL A 175 -5.80 15.68 7.00
C VAL A 175 -4.35 15.31 6.68
N LEU A 176 -4.12 14.11 6.14
CA LEU A 176 -2.81 13.71 5.64
C LEU A 176 -2.33 14.60 4.50
N ASP A 177 -3.19 14.89 3.52
CA ASP A 177 -2.86 15.78 2.41
C ASP A 177 -2.53 17.21 2.89
N ILE A 178 -3.26 17.73 3.89
CA ILE A 178 -2.94 19.01 4.54
C ILE A 178 -1.57 18.97 5.23
N ALA A 179 -1.30 17.92 6.00
CA ALA A 179 -0.02 17.74 6.70
C ALA A 179 1.15 17.74 5.70
N MET A 180 1.01 16.95 4.63
CA MET A 180 2.00 16.85 3.56
C MET A 180 2.18 18.19 2.82
N LYS A 181 1.11 18.91 2.50
CA LYS A 181 1.20 20.26 1.89
C LYS A 181 1.89 21.27 2.81
N LYS A 182 1.60 21.24 4.11
CA LYS A 182 2.27 22.12 5.11
C LYS A 182 3.76 21.80 5.20
N ALA A 183 4.11 20.52 5.25
CA ALA A 183 5.49 20.08 5.27
C ALA A 183 6.22 20.45 3.96
N ALA A 184 5.54 20.40 2.80
CA ALA A 184 6.07 20.83 1.51
C ALA A 184 6.35 22.34 1.48
N ALA A 185 5.50 23.16 2.12
CA ALA A 185 5.67 24.60 2.20
C ALA A 185 6.87 25.01 3.08
N ARG A 186 7.25 24.20 4.07
CA ARG A 186 8.44 24.44 4.91
C ARG A 186 9.75 24.13 4.20
N ASP A 187 9.74 23.12 3.33
CA ASP A 187 10.98 22.44 2.91
C ASP A 187 11.07 22.22 1.39
N ALA A 188 10.35 23.06 0.63
CA ALA A 188 10.19 23.03 -0.83
C ALA A 188 10.02 21.60 -1.41
N ASP A 189 8.76 21.23 -1.63
CA ASP A 189 8.32 20.11 -2.48
C ASP A 189 8.32 18.71 -1.83
N LEU A 190 7.19 18.29 -1.24
CA LEU A 190 6.90 16.88 -0.91
C LEU A 190 6.06 16.18 -2.00
N THR A 191 5.94 16.77 -3.20
CA THR A 191 5.38 16.06 -4.36
C THR A 191 6.42 15.16 -5.05
N VAL A 192 7.65 15.14 -4.51
CA VAL A 192 8.74 14.27 -4.91
C VAL A 192 9.09 13.26 -3.81
N PRO A 193 9.63 12.09 -4.19
CA PRO A 193 10.12 11.09 -3.23
C PRO A 193 11.13 11.69 -2.25
N LYS A 194 10.96 11.43 -0.95
CA LYS A 194 11.87 11.89 0.12
C LYS A 194 11.94 10.86 1.25
N TRP A 195 13.05 10.88 1.98
CA TRP A 195 13.20 10.13 3.23
C TRP A 195 12.41 10.76 4.38
N ARG A 196 11.09 10.86 4.20
CA ARG A 196 10.16 11.42 5.19
C ARG A 196 8.86 10.60 5.22
N VAL A 197 8.37 10.32 6.42
CA VAL A 197 7.07 9.66 6.65
C VAL A 197 6.23 10.52 7.57
N GLN A 198 4.97 10.74 7.19
CA GLN A 198 3.95 11.35 8.03
C GLN A 198 3.19 10.26 8.79
N LEU A 199 3.21 10.32 10.12
CA LEU A 199 2.50 9.40 11.01
C LEU A 199 1.46 10.17 11.85
N MET A 200 0.19 9.86 11.66
CA MET A 200 -0.90 10.43 12.46
C MET A 200 -1.34 9.47 13.57
N LEU A 201 -1.43 9.96 14.80
CA LEU A 201 -1.95 9.23 15.94
C LEU A 201 -3.35 9.79 16.26
N LEU A 202 -4.36 9.04 15.86
CA LEU A 202 -5.77 9.42 15.86
C LEU A 202 -6.54 8.64 16.92
N SER A 203 -7.73 9.11 17.29
CA SER A 203 -8.61 8.50 18.29
C SER A 203 -9.17 7.17 17.77
N ARG A 204 -10.31 7.23 17.06
CA ARG A 204 -11.02 6.04 16.57
C ARG A 204 -11.54 6.24 15.15
N ALA A 205 -11.35 5.21 14.33
CA ALA A 205 -11.93 5.12 13.00
C ALA A 205 -13.44 4.82 13.03
N THR A 206 -14.16 5.25 12.00
CA THR A 206 -15.56 4.81 11.77
C THR A 206 -15.68 3.30 11.54
N ARG A 207 -14.58 2.64 11.19
CA ARG A 207 -14.51 1.20 10.99
C ARG A 207 -14.00 0.54 12.26
N ASP A 208 -14.87 -0.26 12.86
CA ASP A 208 -14.55 -1.12 14.00
C ASP A 208 -13.37 -2.06 13.70
N GLY A 209 -12.42 -2.16 14.63
CA GLY A 209 -11.23 -3.01 14.53
C GLY A 209 -10.11 -2.51 13.62
N LEU A 210 -10.19 -1.28 13.12
CA LEU A 210 -9.11 -0.67 12.33
C LEU A 210 -8.06 -0.06 13.25
N TYR A 211 -6.86 -0.64 13.29
CA TYR A 211 -5.76 -0.18 14.14
C TYR A 211 -4.81 0.76 13.42
N GLY A 212 -4.64 0.56 12.12
CA GLY A 212 -3.78 1.38 11.28
C GLY A 212 -4.20 1.40 9.83
N VAL A 213 -3.77 2.43 9.12
CA VAL A 213 -4.01 2.59 7.68
C VAL A 213 -2.82 3.27 7.02
N MET A 214 -2.40 2.75 5.87
CA MET A 214 -1.39 3.35 5.01
C MET A 214 -2.02 3.70 3.66
N PHE A 215 -1.71 4.91 3.18
CA PHE A 215 -2.19 5.39 1.88
C PHE A 215 -1.11 5.20 0.83
N ASP A 216 -1.48 4.55 -0.26
CA ASP A 216 -0.62 4.35 -1.41
C ASP A 216 -1.32 4.91 -2.64
N VAL A 217 -1.45 6.24 -2.67
CA VAL A 217 -2.05 6.99 -3.78
C VAL A 217 -0.95 7.72 -4.54
N LYS A 218 -1.10 7.88 -5.86
CA LYS A 218 -0.06 8.42 -6.76
C LYS A 218 0.58 9.74 -6.28
N LEU A 219 -0.17 10.62 -5.61
CA LEU A 219 0.38 11.88 -5.10
C LEU A 219 1.33 11.69 -3.91
N PHE A 220 1.16 10.62 -3.11
CA PHE A 220 1.85 10.40 -1.84
C PHE A 220 2.15 8.91 -1.58
N PRO A 221 2.70 8.15 -2.54
CA PRO A 221 2.78 6.70 -2.40
C PRO A 221 3.65 6.34 -1.19
N ARG A 222 3.07 5.68 -0.18
CA ARG A 222 3.77 5.27 1.03
C ARG A 222 4.35 6.40 1.90
N GLN A 223 3.94 7.65 1.73
CA GLN A 223 4.46 8.78 2.55
C GLN A 223 3.61 9.09 3.78
N GLY A 224 2.44 8.48 3.92
CA GLY A 224 1.53 8.78 5.00
C GLY A 224 0.80 7.57 5.55
N CYS A 225 0.73 7.50 6.87
CA CYS A 225 0.02 6.47 7.60
C CYS A 225 -0.66 7.04 8.85
N ALA A 226 -1.62 6.30 9.38
CA ALA A 226 -2.32 6.66 10.61
C ALA A 226 -2.53 5.44 11.52
N VAL A 227 -2.52 5.67 12.83
CA VAL A 227 -2.77 4.69 13.89
C VAL A 227 -3.94 5.17 14.75
N PHE A 228 -4.90 4.28 15.04
CA PHE A 228 -6.10 4.58 15.83
C PHE A 228 -5.92 4.11 17.28
N VAL A 229 -5.39 5.00 18.11
CA VAL A 229 -4.93 4.75 19.47
C VAL A 229 -6.06 4.33 20.41
N ASP A 230 -7.23 4.99 20.34
CA ASP A 230 -8.34 4.68 21.24
C ASP A 230 -9.03 3.36 20.88
N GLU A 231 -9.03 3.00 19.59
CA GLU A 231 -9.49 1.69 19.12
C GLU A 231 -8.60 0.56 19.68
N ILE A 232 -7.28 0.75 19.64
CA ILE A 232 -6.31 -0.19 20.23
C ILE A 232 -6.49 -0.28 21.75
N ARG A 233 -6.60 0.86 22.44
CA ARG A 233 -6.75 0.92 23.90
C ARG A 233 -7.99 0.19 24.40
N GLU A 234 -9.12 0.34 23.71
CA GLU A 234 -10.36 -0.34 24.09
C GLU A 234 -10.25 -1.87 23.92
N ARG A 235 -9.59 -2.32 22.85
CA ARG A 235 -9.49 -3.75 22.52
C ARG A 235 -8.39 -4.48 23.26
N PHE A 236 -7.32 -3.78 23.63
CA PHE A 236 -6.15 -4.36 24.30
C PHE A 236 -5.86 -3.65 25.64
N PRO A 237 -6.81 -3.56 26.59
CA PRO A 237 -6.62 -2.79 27.82
C PRO A 237 -5.42 -3.25 28.65
N GLN A 238 -5.05 -4.54 28.58
CA GLN A 238 -3.92 -5.10 29.31
C GLN A 238 -2.56 -4.97 28.59
N ASN A 239 -2.57 -4.72 27.27
CA ASN A 239 -1.37 -4.68 26.41
C ASN A 239 -1.36 -3.42 25.52
N THR A 240 -2.02 -2.33 25.95
CA THR A 240 -2.32 -1.16 25.11
C THR A 240 -1.05 -0.57 24.52
N ASP A 241 -0.06 -0.27 25.36
CA ASP A 241 1.16 0.41 24.93
C ASP A 241 1.95 -0.45 23.95
N ARG A 242 2.12 -1.74 24.26
CA ARG A 242 2.81 -2.70 23.40
C ARG A 242 2.14 -2.83 22.03
N GLN A 243 0.81 -2.79 21.98
CA GLN A 243 0.08 -2.86 20.74
C GLN A 243 0.19 -1.55 19.94
N ILE A 244 0.16 -0.38 20.60
CA ILE A 244 0.38 0.92 19.95
C ILE A 244 1.80 0.98 19.35
N GLU A 245 2.81 0.59 20.14
CA GLU A 245 4.21 0.48 19.72
C GLU A 245 4.37 -0.38 18.47
N TYR A 246 3.84 -1.61 18.54
CA TYR A 246 3.83 -2.54 17.40
C TYR A 246 3.18 -1.89 16.17
N THR A 247 1.99 -1.31 16.31
CA THR A 247 1.24 -0.76 15.18
C THR A 247 1.94 0.47 14.58
N MET A 248 2.55 1.33 15.40
CA MET A 248 3.33 2.48 14.90
C MET A 248 4.51 2.02 14.03
N VAL A 249 5.32 1.07 14.51
CA VAL A 249 6.46 0.56 13.74
C VAL A 249 5.99 -0.18 12.48
N HIS A 250 4.89 -0.93 12.60
CA HIS A 250 4.29 -1.67 11.49
C HIS A 250 3.86 -0.76 10.33
N GLU A 251 3.12 0.31 10.62
CA GLU A 251 2.66 1.24 9.60
C GLU A 251 3.82 2.01 8.95
N VAL A 252 4.85 2.38 9.72
CA VAL A 252 6.08 2.98 9.16
C VAL A 252 6.86 1.96 8.33
N GLY A 253 6.87 0.68 8.71
CA GLY A 253 7.44 -0.39 7.91
C GLY A 253 6.78 -0.50 6.54
N HIS A 254 5.45 -0.38 6.47
CA HIS A 254 4.74 -0.27 5.21
C HIS A 254 5.13 0.97 4.39
N ALA A 255 5.33 2.11 5.05
CA ALA A 255 5.84 3.32 4.40
C ALA A 255 7.24 3.09 3.75
N LEU A 256 8.06 2.23 4.36
CA LEU A 256 9.36 1.78 3.85
C LEU A 256 9.27 0.60 2.85
N ASN A 257 8.06 0.29 2.37
CA ASN A 257 7.77 -0.78 1.41
C ASN A 257 8.00 -2.21 1.93
N LEU A 258 7.88 -2.44 3.24
CA LEU A 258 7.90 -3.78 3.81
C LEU A 258 6.52 -4.43 3.70
N ALA A 259 6.48 -5.61 3.09
CA ALA A 259 5.32 -6.48 3.00
C ALA A 259 5.06 -7.23 4.31
N HIS A 260 3.83 -7.71 4.52
CA HIS A 260 3.58 -8.56 5.68
C HIS A 260 4.36 -9.87 5.57
N ARG A 261 4.88 -10.38 6.70
CA ARG A 261 5.67 -11.63 6.70
C ARG A 261 4.88 -12.85 6.23
N PHE A 262 3.56 -12.82 6.45
CA PHE A 262 2.64 -13.88 6.03
C PHE A 262 2.16 -13.75 4.58
N GLU A 263 2.47 -12.65 3.87
CA GLU A 263 2.13 -12.54 2.45
C GLU A 263 2.79 -13.67 1.66
N ARG A 264 2.09 -14.18 0.65
CA ARG A 264 2.54 -15.35 -0.13
C ARG A 264 3.89 -15.12 -0.81
N ALA A 265 4.19 -13.88 -1.22
CA ALA A 265 5.47 -13.52 -1.82
C ALA A 265 6.64 -13.54 -0.82
N VAL A 266 6.36 -13.46 0.48
CA VAL A 266 7.34 -13.42 1.57
C VAL A 266 7.47 -14.78 2.26
N GLY A 267 6.34 -15.35 2.73
CA GLY A 267 6.25 -16.73 3.21
C GLY A 267 6.87 -17.01 4.59
N PHE A 268 7.22 -15.99 5.38
CA PHE A 268 7.83 -16.11 6.72
C PHE A 268 6.78 -16.01 7.85
N THR A 269 5.79 -16.91 7.81
CA THR A 269 4.68 -16.88 8.79
C THR A 269 5.12 -17.06 10.25
N ASP A 270 6.26 -17.68 10.50
CA ASP A 270 6.90 -17.92 11.81
C ASP A 270 7.83 -16.79 12.28
N SER A 271 7.78 -15.63 11.62
CA SER A 271 8.55 -14.44 11.97
C SER A 271 7.97 -13.70 13.18
N THR A 272 8.81 -13.27 14.12
CA THR A 272 8.43 -12.35 15.21
C THR A 272 8.75 -10.89 14.86
N SER A 273 8.84 -10.56 13.57
CA SER A 273 9.00 -9.18 13.12
C SER A 273 7.74 -8.35 13.39
N VAL A 274 7.93 -7.04 13.56
CA VAL A 274 6.88 -6.01 13.53
C VAL A 274 5.99 -6.10 12.30
N MET A 275 6.47 -6.65 11.19
CA MET A 275 5.69 -6.82 9.95
C MET A 275 4.84 -8.10 9.93
N ASN A 276 4.86 -8.93 10.98
CA ASN A 276 3.97 -10.07 11.11
C ASN A 276 2.81 -9.76 12.06
N TYR A 277 1.62 -10.22 11.71
CA TYR A 277 0.48 -10.10 12.61
C TYR A 277 0.56 -11.17 13.71
N PRO A 278 0.34 -10.81 14.99
CA PRO A 278 0.34 -11.77 16.08
C PRO A 278 -0.62 -12.95 15.84
N ASP A 279 -1.79 -12.70 15.23
CA ASP A 279 -2.79 -13.73 14.96
C ASP A 279 -2.44 -14.65 13.78
N LYS A 280 -1.44 -14.27 12.96
CA LYS A 280 -0.92 -15.01 11.80
C LYS A 280 0.36 -15.78 12.08
N PHE A 281 0.99 -15.50 13.22
CA PHE A 281 2.24 -16.14 13.61
C PHE A 281 2.16 -17.67 13.57
N GLY A 282 3.15 -18.30 12.92
CA GLY A 282 3.30 -19.75 12.78
C GLY A 282 2.11 -20.43 12.08
N GLY A 283 1.49 -19.77 11.09
CA GLY A 283 0.27 -20.29 10.46
C GLY A 283 -1.00 -20.07 11.29
N GLY A 284 -0.92 -19.18 12.30
CA GLY A 284 -2.04 -18.63 13.03
C GLY A 284 -2.37 -19.32 14.37
N GLY A 285 -2.96 -18.53 15.28
CA GLY A 285 -3.38 -19.02 16.61
C GLY A 285 -2.23 -19.29 17.58
N GLN A 286 -1.11 -18.58 17.43
CA GLN A 286 0.07 -18.63 18.29
C GLN A 286 0.45 -17.23 18.81
N VAL A 287 -0.58 -16.44 19.18
CA VAL A 287 -0.43 -15.03 19.59
C VAL A 287 0.51 -14.88 20.79
N ASP A 288 0.38 -15.74 21.80
CA ASP A 288 1.25 -15.68 22.98
C ASP A 288 2.72 -15.97 22.62
N ALA A 289 2.96 -16.99 21.79
CA ALA A 289 4.31 -17.32 21.32
C ALA A 289 4.92 -16.20 20.47
N PHE A 290 4.12 -15.50 19.66
CA PHE A 290 4.56 -14.29 18.97
C PHE A 290 5.03 -13.25 19.99
N TRP A 291 4.19 -12.91 20.97
CA TRP A 291 4.52 -11.90 21.97
C TRP A 291 5.67 -12.29 22.90
N ASP A 292 5.87 -13.58 23.17
CA ASP A 292 7.03 -14.06 23.95
C ASP A 292 8.33 -13.87 23.17
N GLY A 293 8.30 -14.06 21.86
CA GLY A 293 9.45 -13.91 20.95
C GLY A 293 9.65 -12.50 20.39
N PHE A 294 8.62 -11.65 20.43
CA PHE A 294 8.63 -10.32 19.82
C PHE A 294 9.63 -9.38 20.50
N ARG A 295 10.42 -8.66 19.69
CA ARG A 295 11.51 -7.76 20.15
C ARG A 295 11.41 -6.35 19.55
N ASN A 296 10.22 -5.89 19.19
CA ASN A 296 9.99 -4.53 18.66
C ASN A 296 10.90 -4.16 17.47
N GLY A 297 11.17 -5.11 16.55
CA GLY A 297 12.11 -4.90 15.45
C GLY A 297 11.80 -5.68 14.18
N PHE A 298 12.61 -5.42 13.16
CA PHE A 298 12.55 -6.07 11.85
C PHE A 298 13.46 -7.31 11.80
N ASP A 299 13.12 -8.27 10.95
CA ASP A 299 13.93 -9.45 10.70
C ASP A 299 15.20 -9.12 9.89
N PRO A 300 16.25 -9.97 9.92
CA PRO A 300 17.51 -9.71 9.21
C PRO A 300 17.37 -9.45 7.71
N ASP A 301 16.41 -10.07 7.04
CA ASP A 301 16.15 -9.87 5.61
C ASP A 301 15.48 -8.51 5.37
N GLU A 302 14.51 -8.11 6.21
CA GLU A 302 13.90 -6.77 6.23
C GLU A 302 14.92 -5.67 6.48
N LEU A 303 15.83 -5.89 7.44
CA LEU A 303 16.96 -5.01 7.68
C LEU A 303 17.84 -4.90 6.43
N ALA A 304 18.18 -6.00 5.76
CA ALA A 304 18.94 -5.96 4.52
C ALA A 304 18.22 -5.16 3.42
N PHE A 305 16.89 -5.24 3.34
CA PHE A 305 16.10 -4.45 2.39
C PHE A 305 16.16 -2.96 2.69
N VAL A 306 15.81 -2.54 3.90
CA VAL A 306 15.74 -1.10 4.23
C VAL A 306 17.13 -0.46 4.17
N ARG A 307 18.19 -1.20 4.52
CA ARG A 307 19.58 -0.74 4.48
C ARG A 307 20.16 -0.69 3.06
N HIS A 308 19.93 -1.71 2.24
CA HIS A 308 20.65 -1.94 0.98
C HIS A 308 19.77 -2.09 -0.27
N GLY A 309 18.45 -2.03 -0.13
CA GLY A 309 17.53 -1.98 -1.26
C GLY A 309 17.77 -0.74 -2.13
N ALA A 310 17.41 -0.84 -3.41
CA ALA A 310 17.52 0.29 -4.32
C ALA A 310 16.68 1.47 -3.82
N LEU A 311 17.14 2.69 -4.09
CA LEU A 311 16.57 3.92 -3.56
C LEU A 311 15.06 3.98 -3.78
N ASN A 312 14.63 3.78 -5.02
CA ASN A 312 13.21 3.85 -5.39
C ASN A 312 12.36 2.74 -4.76
N SER A 313 12.97 1.61 -4.41
CA SER A 313 12.28 0.49 -3.79
C SER A 313 11.98 0.72 -2.32
N VAL A 314 12.79 1.52 -1.62
CA VAL A 314 12.66 1.72 -0.16
C VAL A 314 12.11 3.12 0.16
N MET A 315 12.61 4.16 -0.51
CA MET A 315 12.31 5.56 -0.21
C MET A 315 10.79 5.82 -0.26
N PRO A 316 10.18 6.39 0.81
CA PRO A 316 8.80 6.85 0.78
C PRO A 316 8.56 7.82 -0.39
N GLY A 317 7.43 7.67 -1.08
CA GLY A 317 7.07 8.52 -2.23
C GLY A 317 7.64 8.06 -3.57
N ALA A 318 8.60 7.12 -3.58
CA ALA A 318 9.25 6.70 -4.82
C ALA A 318 8.41 5.71 -5.63
N SER A 319 8.59 4.41 -5.44
CA SER A 319 7.76 3.41 -6.10
C SER A 319 6.56 3.02 -5.25
N LEU A 320 5.57 2.41 -5.90
CA LEU A 320 4.37 1.90 -5.24
C LEU A 320 4.69 0.73 -4.33
N PHE A 321 3.79 0.47 -3.39
CA PHE A 321 3.92 -0.67 -2.49
C PHE A 321 3.93 -1.99 -3.26
N GLY A 322 4.88 -2.86 -2.94
CA GLY A 322 5.00 -4.18 -3.56
C GLY A 322 5.37 -4.16 -5.05
N ALA A 323 5.78 -3.02 -5.61
CA ALA A 323 6.21 -2.92 -7.01
C ALA A 323 7.49 -3.71 -7.33
N PHE A 324 8.24 -4.10 -6.30
CA PHE A 324 9.48 -4.86 -6.44
C PHE A 324 9.41 -6.15 -5.64
N ASP A 325 9.82 -7.22 -6.30
CA ASP A 325 9.95 -8.52 -5.69
C ASP A 325 11.36 -8.65 -5.09
N TYR A 326 11.62 -7.90 -4.01
CA TYR A 326 12.91 -7.93 -3.32
C TYR A 326 13.18 -9.30 -2.68
N TRP A 327 12.10 -9.97 -2.28
CA TRP A 327 12.13 -11.23 -1.56
C TRP A 327 12.27 -12.44 -2.48
N SER A 328 11.96 -12.33 -3.77
CA SER A 328 12.23 -13.45 -4.69
C SER A 328 13.71 -13.64 -4.96
N GLY A 329 14.17 -14.88 -4.81
CA GLY A 329 15.52 -15.29 -5.19
C GLY A 329 16.64 -14.92 -4.22
N ALA A 330 16.37 -14.33 -3.05
CA ALA A 330 17.39 -14.19 -2.00
C ALA A 330 17.80 -15.58 -1.45
N ALA A 331 19.08 -15.78 -1.09
CA ALA A 331 19.48 -16.96 -0.32
C ALA A 331 18.80 -16.91 1.05
N GLY A 332 17.73 -17.70 1.22
CA GLY A 332 16.81 -17.62 2.36
C GLY A 332 15.37 -17.29 1.99
N ALA A 333 15.12 -16.78 0.77
CA ALA A 333 13.79 -16.81 0.17
C ALA A 333 13.38 -18.27 0.08
N ARG A 334 12.47 -18.69 0.97
CA ARG A 334 11.87 -20.01 0.84
C ARG A 334 11.17 -20.03 -0.53
N PRO A 335 11.14 -21.18 -1.21
CA PRO A 335 10.33 -21.32 -2.42
C PRO A 335 8.91 -20.84 -2.13
N SER A 336 8.23 -20.39 -3.19
CA SER A 336 6.89 -19.78 -3.28
C SER A 336 5.72 -20.54 -2.65
N PHE A 337 6.00 -21.49 -1.76
CA PHE A 337 5.10 -22.40 -1.10
C PHE A 337 5.56 -22.61 0.34
N VAL A 338 4.85 -22.00 1.31
CA VAL A 338 4.34 -22.85 2.39
C VAL A 338 3.64 -24.02 1.68
N PRO A 339 3.84 -25.30 2.05
CA PRO A 339 3.11 -26.40 1.43
C PRO A 339 1.62 -26.09 1.54
N SER A 340 1.06 -25.56 0.45
CA SER A 340 -0.34 -25.19 0.40
C SER A 340 -1.06 -26.47 0.07
N THR A 341 -2.00 -26.83 0.93
CA THR A 341 -2.95 -27.87 0.57
C THR A 341 -3.97 -27.17 -0.31
N PRO A 342 -4.14 -27.55 -1.59
CA PRO A 342 -5.21 -26.99 -2.40
C PRO A 342 -6.52 -27.24 -1.66
N GLY A 343 -7.19 -26.17 -1.23
CA GLY A 343 -8.51 -26.28 -0.63
C GLY A 343 -9.50 -26.63 -1.74
N THR A 344 -9.67 -27.90 -2.08
CA THR A 344 -10.59 -28.33 -3.16
C THR A 344 -12.05 -28.08 -2.83
N ASP A 345 -12.34 -27.82 -1.56
CA ASP A 345 -13.70 -27.81 -1.03
C ASP A 345 -14.18 -26.41 -0.63
N LEU A 346 -13.36 -25.36 -0.81
CA LEU A 346 -13.80 -23.97 -0.72
C LEU A 346 -13.90 -23.40 -2.13
N ARG A 347 -15.04 -22.80 -2.47
CA ARG A 347 -15.27 -22.19 -3.78
C ARG A 347 -15.21 -20.67 -3.66
N LEU A 348 -14.18 -20.08 -4.23
CA LEU A 348 -14.01 -18.65 -4.41
C LEU A 348 -14.41 -18.26 -5.84
N SER A 349 -15.24 -17.23 -6.00
CA SER A 349 -15.68 -16.77 -7.32
C SER A 349 -15.93 -15.27 -7.36
N LEU A 350 -15.78 -14.70 -8.56
CA LEU A 350 -16.20 -13.34 -8.87
C LEU A 350 -17.53 -13.35 -9.62
N ARG A 351 -18.42 -12.41 -9.29
CA ARG A 351 -19.70 -12.23 -9.97
C ARG A 351 -19.80 -10.82 -10.54
N PRO A 352 -20.04 -10.69 -11.87
CA PRO A 352 -20.26 -9.39 -12.48
C PRO A 352 -21.64 -8.83 -12.09
N PRO A 353 -21.87 -7.53 -12.33
CA PRO A 353 -23.20 -6.95 -12.19
C PRO A 353 -24.20 -7.57 -13.19
N PRO A 354 -25.54 -7.45 -12.97
CA PRO A 354 -26.56 -8.03 -13.85
C PRO A 354 -26.54 -7.54 -15.31
N ARG A 355 -25.81 -6.47 -15.61
CA ARG A 355 -25.56 -5.98 -16.98
C ARG A 355 -24.49 -6.79 -17.72
N GLY A 356 -23.77 -7.67 -17.04
CA GLY A 356 -22.77 -8.56 -17.62
C GLY A 356 -21.33 -8.10 -17.40
N THR A 357 -20.40 -8.64 -18.18
CA THR A 357 -18.95 -8.46 -18.02
C THR A 357 -18.37 -7.35 -18.89
N LYS A 358 -19.21 -6.58 -19.59
CA LYS A 358 -18.79 -5.46 -20.44
C LYS A 358 -19.04 -4.13 -19.73
N PHE A 359 -17.97 -3.39 -19.50
CA PHE A 359 -17.94 -2.09 -18.83
C PHE A 359 -17.69 -0.98 -19.85
N ALA A 360 -18.32 0.17 -19.67
CA ALA A 360 -18.05 1.35 -20.50
C ALA A 360 -16.66 1.95 -20.18
N TYR A 361 -16.08 2.68 -21.12
CA TYR A 361 -14.84 3.43 -20.88
C TYR A 361 -15.02 4.40 -19.68
N GLY A 362 -14.10 4.32 -18.71
CA GLY A 362 -14.17 5.07 -17.45
C GLY A 362 -15.26 4.61 -16.46
N GLN A 363 -15.98 3.53 -16.72
CA GLN A 363 -16.94 2.97 -15.76
C GLN A 363 -16.21 2.29 -14.59
N PRO A 364 -16.55 2.63 -13.33
CA PRO A 364 -16.10 1.87 -12.18
C PRO A 364 -16.41 0.36 -12.22
N LEU A 365 -15.42 -0.48 -11.87
CA LEU A 365 -15.49 -1.93 -11.89
C LEU A 365 -15.97 -2.45 -10.53
N TYR A 366 -17.29 -2.58 -10.40
CA TYR A 366 -17.94 -3.20 -9.24
C TYR A 366 -18.20 -4.68 -9.49
N LEU A 367 -17.65 -5.54 -8.63
CA LEU A 367 -17.85 -6.99 -8.68
C LEU A 367 -18.25 -7.50 -7.29
N GLU A 368 -18.97 -8.61 -7.22
CA GLU A 368 -19.13 -9.36 -5.97
C GLU A 368 -18.03 -10.43 -5.90
N VAL A 369 -17.30 -10.51 -4.78
CA VAL A 369 -16.51 -11.68 -4.43
C VAL A 369 -17.31 -12.55 -3.48
N ARG A 370 -17.27 -13.86 -3.71
CA ARG A 370 -18.05 -14.85 -2.98
C ARG A 370 -17.18 -16.04 -2.58
N LEU A 371 -17.25 -16.40 -1.30
CA LEU A 371 -16.60 -17.57 -0.72
C LEU A 371 -17.65 -18.51 -0.14
N GLU A 372 -17.62 -19.77 -0.56
CA GLU A 372 -18.58 -20.81 -0.16
C GLU A 372 -17.84 -22.06 0.31
N ASN A 373 -18.30 -22.67 1.41
CA ASN A 373 -17.79 -23.96 1.86
C ASN A 373 -18.62 -25.10 1.24
N LYS A 374 -17.94 -25.97 0.48
CA LYS A 374 -18.48 -27.19 -0.11
C LYS A 374 -18.07 -28.45 0.65
N SER A 375 -17.10 -28.37 1.55
CA SER A 375 -16.70 -29.48 2.42
C SER A 375 -17.75 -29.75 3.49
N ASP A 376 -17.78 -30.96 4.03
CA ASP A 376 -18.57 -31.29 5.22
C ASP A 376 -17.95 -30.78 6.53
N THR A 377 -16.80 -30.08 6.46
CA THR A 377 -16.07 -29.57 7.62
C THR A 377 -16.22 -28.06 7.74
N PRO A 378 -16.72 -27.52 8.87
CA PRO A 378 -16.74 -26.08 9.08
C PRO A 378 -15.32 -25.47 9.05
N VAL A 379 -15.22 -24.29 8.43
CA VAL A 379 -13.98 -23.52 8.30
C VAL A 379 -14.11 -22.21 9.07
N GLU A 380 -13.15 -21.94 9.95
CA GLU A 380 -13.02 -20.65 10.63
C GLU A 380 -12.32 -19.64 9.72
N LEU A 381 -12.91 -18.46 9.57
CA LEU A 381 -12.43 -17.42 8.69
C LEU A 381 -12.25 -16.10 9.46
N PRO A 382 -11.23 -15.30 9.13
CA PRO A 382 -11.22 -13.89 9.52
C PRO A 382 -12.50 -13.18 9.05
N VAL A 383 -13.05 -12.29 9.89
CA VAL A 383 -14.26 -11.51 9.55
C VAL A 383 -14.08 -10.73 8.23
N ASP A 384 -12.86 -10.24 8.00
CA ASP A 384 -12.48 -9.43 6.84
C ASP A 384 -11.74 -10.21 5.74
N VAL A 385 -11.89 -11.55 5.69
CA VAL A 385 -11.21 -12.40 4.69
C VAL A 385 -11.47 -12.00 3.23
N LEU A 386 -12.59 -11.32 2.95
CA LEU A 386 -12.94 -10.83 1.61
C LEU A 386 -12.71 -9.32 1.41
N ASP A 387 -12.14 -8.61 2.39
CA ASP A 387 -11.70 -7.23 2.20
C ASP A 387 -10.30 -7.22 1.56
N ILE A 388 -10.23 -6.79 0.29
CA ILE A 388 -8.97 -6.67 -0.46
C ILE A 388 -7.97 -5.72 0.22
N LYS A 389 -8.45 -4.79 1.05
CA LYS A 389 -7.61 -3.86 1.82
C LYS A 389 -7.00 -4.49 3.08
N ALA A 390 -7.43 -5.70 3.47
CA ALA A 390 -7.03 -6.40 4.69
C ALA A 390 -5.90 -7.43 4.50
N GLY A 391 -5.42 -7.65 3.27
CA GLY A 391 -4.27 -8.51 2.98
C GLY A 391 -4.55 -10.01 2.81
N TYR A 392 -5.81 -10.47 2.89
CA TYR A 392 -6.17 -11.89 2.66
C TYR A 392 -6.50 -12.22 1.21
N LEU A 393 -7.17 -11.28 0.54
CA LEU A 393 -7.70 -11.43 -0.80
C LEU A 393 -6.78 -10.72 -1.79
N GLU A 394 -6.30 -11.46 -2.78
CA GLU A 394 -5.57 -10.97 -3.95
C GLU A 394 -6.47 -11.10 -5.19
N ILE A 395 -6.35 -10.15 -6.13
CA ILE A 395 -6.94 -10.26 -7.46
C ILE A 395 -5.82 -10.16 -8.48
N LEU A 396 -5.61 -11.23 -9.24
CA LEU A 396 -4.66 -11.25 -10.35
C LEU A 396 -5.37 -10.74 -11.61
N VAL A 397 -4.72 -9.83 -12.33
CA VAL A 397 -5.23 -9.19 -13.54
C VAL A 397 -4.31 -9.50 -14.71
N GLU A 398 -4.87 -10.16 -15.74
CA GLU A 398 -4.20 -10.40 -17.02
C GLU A 398 -4.86 -9.54 -18.10
N ARG A 399 -4.08 -8.82 -18.90
CA ARG A 399 -4.57 -8.06 -20.06
C ARG A 399 -4.42 -8.88 -21.34
N ASN A 400 -5.37 -8.75 -22.26
CA ASN A 400 -5.39 -9.41 -23.57
C ASN A 400 -5.04 -10.92 -23.51
N PRO A 401 -5.74 -11.72 -22.69
CA PRO A 401 -5.40 -13.13 -22.56
C PRO A 401 -5.52 -13.81 -23.93
N ALA A 402 -4.40 -14.27 -24.49
CA ALA A 402 -4.40 -15.03 -25.74
C ALA A 402 -5.08 -16.40 -25.52
N PRO A 403 -5.82 -16.94 -26.51
CA PRO A 403 -6.22 -18.34 -26.47
C PRO A 403 -4.98 -19.21 -26.73
N GLY A 404 -4.45 -19.84 -25.68
CA GLY A 404 -3.34 -20.80 -25.77
C GLY A 404 -2.26 -20.57 -24.70
N PRO A 405 -1.33 -21.53 -24.53
CA PRO A 405 -0.28 -21.49 -23.50
C PRO A 405 0.85 -20.49 -23.77
N ALA A 406 0.70 -19.57 -24.74
CA ALA A 406 1.77 -18.67 -25.16
C ALA A 406 1.30 -17.20 -25.18
N ARG A 407 2.00 -16.39 -24.38
CA ARG A 407 1.79 -14.96 -24.05
C ARG A 407 0.67 -14.68 -23.05
N ILE A 408 1.00 -14.98 -21.79
CA ILE A 408 0.47 -14.28 -20.62
C ILE A 408 1.26 -12.97 -20.54
N ASP A 409 0.61 -11.80 -20.72
CA ASP A 409 1.11 -10.61 -20.05
C ASP A 409 1.12 -10.96 -18.55
N ILE A 410 2.31 -10.98 -17.92
CA ILE A 410 2.51 -11.47 -16.55
C ILE A 410 1.38 -10.93 -15.66
N ALA A 411 0.56 -11.83 -15.12
CA ALA A 411 -0.58 -11.46 -14.30
C ALA A 411 -0.12 -10.52 -13.18
N GLN A 412 -0.73 -9.34 -13.09
CA GLN A 412 -0.38 -8.35 -12.09
C GLN A 412 -1.36 -8.42 -10.92
N THR A 413 -0.85 -8.41 -9.68
CA THR A 413 -1.71 -8.32 -8.50
C THR A 413 -2.27 -6.92 -8.36
N PHE A 414 -3.60 -6.81 -8.21
CA PHE A 414 -4.23 -5.55 -7.84
C PHE A 414 -3.85 -5.14 -6.43
N SER A 415 -3.18 -3.99 -6.32
CA SER A 415 -2.83 -3.38 -5.04
C SER A 415 -3.81 -2.26 -4.70
N PRO A 416 -4.57 -2.32 -3.60
CA PRO A 416 -5.53 -1.27 -3.25
C PRO A 416 -4.82 0.04 -2.90
N ALA A 417 -5.47 1.17 -3.17
CA ALA A 417 -4.95 2.50 -2.83
C ALA A 417 -4.86 2.80 -1.32
N VAL A 418 -5.52 1.96 -0.50
CA VAL A 418 -5.55 2.06 0.95
C VAL A 418 -5.33 0.67 1.53
N ARG A 419 -4.33 0.51 2.40
CA ARG A 419 -4.07 -0.72 3.15
C ARG A 419 -4.51 -0.56 4.59
N ARG A 420 -5.13 -1.58 5.14
CA ARG A 420 -5.70 -1.55 6.50
C ARG A 420 -5.03 -2.58 7.39
N CYS A 421 -4.57 -2.13 8.54
CA CYS A 421 -4.21 -3.00 9.64
C CYS A 421 -5.48 -3.36 10.43
N LEU A 422 -6.09 -4.46 10.01
CA LEU A 422 -7.26 -5.10 10.61
C LEU A 422 -6.76 -6.42 11.21
N ALA A 423 -6.18 -6.35 12.39
CA ALA A 423 -5.65 -7.56 13.00
C ALA A 423 -6.77 -8.26 13.81
N ASP A 424 -6.93 -9.56 13.56
CA ASP A 424 -7.90 -10.46 14.22
C ASP A 424 -7.35 -10.89 15.61
N ILE A 425 -6.73 -9.92 16.30
CA ILE A 425 -6.07 -10.11 17.59
C ILE A 425 -7.13 -10.23 18.70
N ASP A 426 -8.35 -9.73 18.48
CA ASP A 426 -9.49 -9.92 19.39
C ASP A 426 -10.17 -11.29 19.25
N GLY A 427 -9.71 -12.13 18.30
CA GLY A 427 -10.21 -13.48 18.09
C GLY A 427 -11.59 -13.59 17.44
N ARG A 428 -12.15 -12.50 16.90
CA ARG A 428 -13.44 -12.55 16.20
C ARG A 428 -13.31 -13.31 14.88
N ARG A 429 -13.99 -14.46 14.79
CA ARG A 429 -14.01 -15.31 13.61
C ARG A 429 -15.43 -15.57 13.15
N ASP A 430 -15.59 -15.68 11.84
CA ASP A 430 -16.77 -16.27 11.24
C ASP A 430 -16.55 -17.77 11.05
N VAL A 431 -17.58 -18.57 11.28
CA VAL A 431 -17.58 -19.99 10.91
C VAL A 431 -18.40 -20.14 9.65
N LEU A 432 -17.81 -20.73 8.60
CA LEU A 432 -18.48 -21.06 7.35
C LEU A 432 -18.63 -22.57 7.23
N SER A 433 -19.86 -23.06 7.35
CA SER A 433 -20.23 -24.47 7.23
C SER A 433 -20.81 -24.79 5.84
N LYS A 434 -20.92 -26.08 5.52
CA LYS A 434 -21.60 -26.53 4.31
C LYS A 434 -23.05 -26.09 4.32
N GLY A 435 -23.51 -25.51 3.21
CA GLY A 435 -24.89 -25.09 3.05
C GLY A 435 -25.24 -23.74 3.70
N ASP A 436 -24.30 -23.12 4.43
CA ASP A 436 -24.46 -21.76 4.90
C ASP A 436 -24.59 -20.78 3.72
N GLN A 437 -25.15 -19.61 4.00
CA GLN A 437 -25.09 -18.53 3.03
C GLN A 437 -23.60 -18.19 2.78
N PRO A 438 -23.18 -18.16 1.50
CA PRO A 438 -21.82 -17.79 1.16
C PRO A 438 -21.47 -16.42 1.72
N LYS A 439 -20.23 -16.28 2.20
CA LYS A 439 -19.68 -14.98 2.55
C LYS A 439 -19.49 -14.18 1.26
N LYS A 440 -19.92 -12.93 1.27
CA LYS A 440 -19.89 -12.04 0.10
C LYS A 440 -19.35 -10.67 0.48
N ARG A 441 -18.71 -10.02 -0.50
CA ARG A 441 -18.29 -8.62 -0.39
C ARG A 441 -18.31 -7.98 -1.75
N ASN A 442 -18.54 -6.67 -1.80
CA ASN A 442 -18.29 -5.91 -3.02
C ASN A 442 -16.78 -5.68 -3.19
N LEU A 443 -16.33 -5.68 -4.44
CA LEU A 443 -14.98 -5.30 -4.86
C LEU A 443 -15.06 -4.08 -5.76
N TYR A 444 -14.12 -3.17 -5.55
CA TYR A 444 -13.86 -2.02 -6.39
C TYR A 444 -12.45 -2.17 -6.96
N LEU A 445 -12.33 -2.38 -8.27
CA LEU A 445 -11.05 -2.72 -8.93
C LEU A 445 -10.62 -1.70 -9.99
N SER A 446 -11.24 -0.52 -10.02
CA SER A 446 -10.89 0.49 -11.03
C SER A 446 -9.56 1.18 -10.78
N PHE A 447 -9.22 1.41 -9.52
CA PHE A 447 -8.02 2.14 -9.16
C PHE A 447 -7.38 1.55 -7.91
N GLY A 448 -6.08 1.33 -8.03
CA GLY A 448 -5.23 0.87 -6.96
C GLY A 448 -4.02 1.78 -6.79
N ALA A 449 -3.08 1.37 -5.94
CA ALA A 449 -1.79 2.03 -5.83
C ALA A 449 -1.07 2.15 -7.19
N GLY A 450 -1.15 1.08 -7.99
CA GLY A 450 -0.72 0.95 -9.39
C GLY A 450 -1.24 1.99 -10.38
N GLY A 451 -2.21 2.81 -9.98
CA GLY A 451 -3.13 3.43 -10.92
C GLY A 451 -4.11 2.39 -11.46
N TYR A 452 -4.13 2.23 -12.79
CA TYR A 452 -5.15 1.47 -13.49
C TYR A 452 -4.64 0.11 -13.98
N LEU A 453 -5.14 -0.98 -13.41
CA LEU A 453 -4.96 -2.31 -14.01
C LEU A 453 -6.05 -2.65 -15.03
N VAL A 454 -7.23 -2.02 -14.91
CA VAL A 454 -8.39 -2.24 -15.79
C VAL A 454 -9.01 -0.89 -16.17
N ALA A 455 -8.41 -0.19 -17.13
CA ALA A 455 -8.92 1.09 -17.64
C ALA A 455 -8.94 1.19 -19.16
N GLU A 456 -7.90 0.67 -19.82
CA GLU A 456 -7.82 0.76 -21.28
C GLU A 456 -8.86 -0.16 -21.95
N PRO A 457 -9.47 0.26 -23.07
CA PRO A 457 -10.34 -0.61 -23.85
C PRO A 457 -9.66 -1.93 -24.22
N GLY A 458 -10.30 -3.05 -23.93
CA GLY A 458 -9.68 -4.37 -24.09
C GLY A 458 -10.35 -5.46 -23.27
N ARG A 459 -9.80 -6.68 -23.35
CA ARG A 459 -10.23 -7.82 -22.55
C ARG A 459 -9.25 -8.05 -21.41
N TYR A 460 -9.79 -8.42 -20.25
CA TYR A 460 -9.03 -8.72 -19.06
C TYR A 460 -9.55 -10.00 -18.43
N ARG A 461 -8.66 -10.76 -17.80
CA ARG A 461 -9.01 -11.90 -16.94
C ARG A 461 -8.68 -11.56 -15.50
N LEU A 462 -9.66 -11.75 -14.62
CA LEU A 462 -9.55 -11.49 -13.20
C LEU A 462 -9.60 -12.82 -12.45
N THR A 463 -8.57 -13.14 -11.68
CA THR A 463 -8.51 -14.39 -10.90
C THR A 463 -8.41 -14.06 -9.42
N PRO A 464 -9.42 -14.40 -8.60
CA PRO A 464 -9.35 -14.14 -7.16
C PRO A 464 -8.54 -15.24 -6.47
N LEU A 465 -7.80 -14.85 -5.43
CA LEU A 465 -7.05 -15.76 -4.58
C LEU A 465 -7.21 -15.34 -3.13
N VAL A 466 -7.49 -16.30 -2.24
CA VAL A 466 -7.54 -16.05 -0.79
C VAL A 466 -6.49 -16.90 -0.10
N THR A 467 -5.70 -16.28 0.77
CA THR A 467 -4.75 -16.96 1.64
C THR A 467 -5.20 -16.82 3.09
N ILE A 468 -5.46 -17.93 3.77
CA ILE A 468 -5.82 -17.96 5.20
C ILE A 468 -4.92 -18.92 5.99
N PRO A 469 -4.64 -18.63 7.27
CA PRO A 469 -3.89 -19.57 8.11
C PRO A 469 -4.68 -20.86 8.39
N ASP A 470 -4.07 -22.05 8.23
CA ASP A 470 -4.69 -23.34 8.59
C ASP A 470 -4.41 -23.67 10.07
N ARG A 471 -5.37 -23.30 10.93
CA ARG A 471 -5.23 -23.55 12.38
C ARG A 471 -5.30 -25.03 12.77
N LYS A 472 -5.89 -25.91 11.94
CA LYS A 472 -6.03 -27.34 12.23
C LYS A 472 -4.78 -28.10 11.84
N ASN A 473 -4.19 -27.76 10.69
CA ASN A 473 -2.94 -28.33 10.21
C ASN A 473 -1.85 -27.27 10.23
N ARG A 474 -1.43 -26.82 11.41
CA ARG A 474 -0.31 -25.87 11.53
C ARG A 474 1.00 -26.55 11.09
N PRO A 475 1.95 -25.83 10.47
CA PRO A 475 1.96 -24.40 10.14
C PRO A 475 1.43 -24.09 8.72
N HIS A 476 0.56 -24.93 8.15
CA HIS A 476 0.12 -24.76 6.77
C HIS A 476 -0.78 -23.52 6.60
N THR A 477 -0.81 -22.99 5.38
CA THR A 477 -1.79 -21.99 4.94
C THR A 477 -2.73 -22.63 3.92
N LEU A 478 -4.00 -22.30 3.99
CA LEU A 478 -4.96 -22.65 2.95
C LEU A 478 -4.91 -21.56 1.87
N VAL A 479 -4.60 -21.99 0.66
CA VAL A 479 -4.67 -21.13 -0.53
C VAL A 479 -5.86 -21.58 -1.36
N ILE A 480 -6.77 -20.65 -1.60
CA ILE A 480 -8.01 -20.87 -2.34
C ILE A 480 -7.90 -20.07 -3.62
N LEU A 481 -7.54 -20.73 -4.72
CA LEU A 481 -7.58 -20.14 -6.04
C LEU A 481 -9.03 -20.21 -6.55
N GLY A 482 -9.61 -19.07 -6.88
CA GLY A 482 -10.98 -19.02 -7.37
C GLY A 482 -11.11 -19.06 -8.88
N GLU A 483 -12.37 -19.13 -9.32
CA GLU A 483 -12.73 -19.13 -10.75
C GLU A 483 -12.43 -17.78 -11.39
N SER A 484 -11.70 -17.79 -12.51
CA SER A 484 -11.41 -16.58 -13.26
C SER A 484 -12.66 -16.00 -13.92
N LEU A 485 -12.75 -14.67 -13.95
CA LEU A 485 -13.80 -13.91 -14.63
C LEU A 485 -13.19 -13.06 -15.74
N ASP A 486 -13.63 -13.31 -16.98
CA ASP A 486 -13.26 -12.47 -18.12
C ASP A 486 -14.16 -11.23 -18.18
N VAL A 487 -13.56 -10.05 -18.22
CA VAL A 487 -14.24 -8.75 -18.37
C VAL A 487 -13.74 -8.01 -19.60
N GLN A 488 -14.55 -7.07 -20.09
CA GLN A 488 -14.21 -6.23 -21.24
C GLN A 488 -14.47 -4.77 -20.92
N VAL A 489 -13.48 -3.91 -21.16
CA VAL A 489 -13.66 -2.46 -21.23
C VAL A 489 -13.95 -2.06 -22.66
N ALA A 490 -15.06 -1.38 -22.89
CA ALA A 490 -15.48 -0.92 -24.21
C ALA A 490 -14.73 0.36 -24.62
N PHE A 491 -14.59 0.57 -25.93
CA PHE A 491 -14.14 1.86 -26.47
C PHE A 491 -15.18 2.96 -26.22
N PRO A 492 -14.75 4.22 -26.04
CA PRO A 492 -15.68 5.35 -25.97
C PRO A 492 -16.46 5.47 -27.29
N THR A 493 -17.77 5.70 -27.19
CA THR A 493 -18.66 5.79 -28.38
C THR A 493 -18.70 7.19 -28.99
N SER A 494 -18.11 8.18 -28.33
CA SER A 494 -18.01 9.56 -28.81
C SER A 494 -16.87 10.29 -28.09
N LYS A 495 -16.41 11.42 -28.64
CA LYS A 495 -15.44 12.30 -27.99
C LYS A 495 -15.87 12.78 -26.60
N ARG A 496 -17.19 12.89 -26.37
CA ARG A 496 -17.73 13.26 -25.07
C ARG A 496 -17.65 12.10 -24.08
N ASP A 497 -17.91 10.88 -24.53
CA ASP A 497 -17.74 9.68 -23.71
C ASP A 497 -16.27 9.47 -23.34
N GLU A 498 -15.36 9.72 -24.28
CA GLU A 498 -13.92 9.72 -24.06
C GLU A 498 -13.55 10.73 -22.98
N ARG A 499 -13.87 12.02 -23.16
CA ARG A 499 -13.60 13.07 -22.16
C ARG A 499 -14.17 12.76 -20.78
N HIS A 500 -15.41 12.27 -20.71
CA HIS A 500 -16.03 11.91 -19.43
C HIS A 500 -15.36 10.68 -18.81
N GLY A 501 -14.98 9.71 -19.62
CA GLY A 501 -14.21 8.55 -19.16
C GLY A 501 -12.84 8.97 -18.64
N ASP A 502 -12.12 9.82 -19.36
CA ASP A 502 -10.82 10.36 -18.97
C ASP A 502 -10.92 11.15 -17.66
N ALA A 503 -11.97 11.94 -17.47
CA ALA A 503 -12.20 12.66 -16.22
C ALA A 503 -12.40 11.72 -15.01
N LEU A 504 -12.98 10.53 -15.23
CA LEU A 504 -13.08 9.51 -14.19
C LEU A 504 -11.78 8.71 -14.06
N LEU A 505 -11.00 8.57 -15.12
CA LEU A 505 -9.68 7.94 -15.13
C LEU A 505 -8.56 8.93 -14.79
N ASP A 506 -8.89 10.10 -14.26
CA ASP A 506 -7.93 10.96 -13.60
C ASP A 506 -7.55 10.36 -12.23
N ALA A 507 -6.27 10.42 -11.87
CA ALA A 507 -5.77 9.78 -10.66
C ALA A 507 -6.40 10.37 -9.39
N ASP A 508 -6.66 11.68 -9.37
CA ASP A 508 -7.26 12.35 -8.21
C ASP A 508 -8.76 12.06 -8.15
N ALA A 509 -9.44 11.99 -9.31
CA ALA A 509 -10.83 11.52 -9.39
C ALA A 509 -11.00 10.11 -8.83
N GLN A 510 -10.06 9.22 -9.11
CA GLN A 510 -10.09 7.87 -8.57
C GLN A 510 -9.69 7.78 -7.11
N ALA A 511 -8.71 8.57 -6.66
CA ALA A 511 -8.40 8.68 -5.23
C ALA A 511 -9.66 9.11 -4.47
N TRP A 512 -10.36 10.15 -4.98
CA TRP A 512 -11.64 10.62 -4.45
C TRP A 512 -12.69 9.51 -4.39
N LEU A 513 -12.88 8.74 -5.46
CA LEU A 513 -13.83 7.61 -5.48
C LEU A 513 -13.43 6.49 -4.51
N SER A 514 -12.14 6.19 -4.39
CA SER A 514 -11.59 5.07 -3.61
C SER A 514 -11.71 5.25 -2.09
N VAL A 515 -11.70 6.49 -1.64
CA VAL A 515 -11.91 6.87 -0.22
C VAL A 515 -13.37 7.21 0.10
N GLY A 516 -14.26 7.12 -0.89
CA GLY A 516 -15.70 7.40 -0.76
C GLY A 516 -16.04 8.90 -0.73
N GLY A 517 -15.19 9.72 -1.33
CA GLY A 517 -15.26 11.18 -1.32
C GLY A 517 -14.26 11.82 -0.36
N THR A 518 -13.82 13.03 -0.69
CA THR A 518 -12.96 13.86 0.18
C THR A 518 -13.11 15.35 -0.20
N ASN A 519 -12.90 16.24 0.77
CA ASN A 519 -12.80 17.68 0.55
C ASN A 519 -11.35 18.17 0.35
N GLY A 520 -10.34 17.30 0.51
CA GLY A 520 -8.94 17.62 0.20
C GLY A 520 -8.64 17.76 -1.30
N LEU A 521 -9.60 17.35 -2.14
CA LEU A 521 -9.54 17.47 -3.61
C LEU A 521 -10.76 18.27 -4.12
N PRO A 522 -10.90 19.57 -3.77
CA PRO A 522 -12.13 20.32 -4.03
C PRO A 522 -12.42 20.50 -5.53
N GLY A 523 -11.39 20.68 -6.36
CA GLY A 523 -11.53 20.79 -7.82
C GLY A 523 -12.11 19.51 -8.46
N VAL A 524 -11.68 18.35 -7.96
CA VAL A 524 -12.12 17.03 -8.43
C VAL A 524 -13.59 16.80 -8.11
N GLY A 525 -14.03 17.09 -6.87
CA GLY A 525 -15.43 16.95 -6.48
C GLY A 525 -16.36 17.84 -7.33
N GLY A 526 -15.91 19.04 -7.70
CA GLY A 526 -16.60 19.92 -8.65
C GLY A 526 -16.72 19.31 -10.05
N ALA A 527 -15.60 18.86 -10.62
CA ALA A 527 -15.55 18.26 -11.95
C ALA A 527 -16.41 16.99 -12.06
N LEU A 528 -16.37 16.11 -11.05
CA LEU A 528 -17.20 14.90 -11.03
C LEU A 528 -18.70 15.20 -10.96
N ARG A 529 -19.10 16.28 -10.26
CA ARG A 529 -20.51 16.75 -10.27
C ARG A 529 -20.93 17.31 -11.62
N GLU A 530 -20.05 18.01 -12.32
CA GLU A 530 -20.32 18.49 -13.68
C GLU A 530 -20.51 17.31 -14.65
N VAL A 531 -19.59 16.33 -14.61
CA VAL A 531 -19.73 15.10 -15.39
C VAL A 531 -21.03 14.39 -15.04
N HIS A 532 -21.35 14.23 -13.75
CA HIS A 532 -22.61 13.61 -13.30
C HIS A 532 -23.84 14.29 -13.89
N ALA A 533 -23.96 15.62 -13.76
CA ALA A 533 -25.09 16.38 -14.27
C ALA A 533 -25.22 16.26 -15.79
N GLU A 534 -24.10 16.35 -16.51
CA GLU A 534 -24.04 16.21 -17.96
C GLU A 534 -24.48 14.81 -18.46
N ARG A 535 -24.02 13.74 -17.80
CA ARG A 535 -24.39 12.36 -18.13
C ARG A 535 -25.86 12.12 -17.84
N LEU A 536 -26.31 12.54 -16.66
CA LEU A 536 -27.69 12.35 -16.21
C LEU A 536 -28.67 13.04 -17.17
N ALA A 537 -28.41 14.30 -17.55
CA ALA A 537 -29.27 15.04 -18.49
C ALA A 537 -29.35 14.41 -19.88
N LYS A 538 -28.26 13.79 -20.37
CA LYS A 538 -28.19 13.26 -21.73
C LYS A 538 -28.59 11.79 -21.85
N LYS A 539 -28.26 10.97 -20.86
CA LYS A 539 -28.39 9.50 -20.92
C LYS A 539 -29.21 8.90 -19.78
N GLY A 540 -29.60 9.70 -18.79
CA GLY A 540 -30.35 9.23 -17.62
C GLY A 540 -29.52 8.37 -16.67
N LEU A 541 -30.17 7.84 -15.62
CA LEU A 541 -29.55 6.97 -14.63
C LEU A 541 -29.19 5.57 -15.16
N ALA A 542 -29.77 5.15 -16.29
CA ALA A 542 -29.38 3.92 -16.97
C ALA A 542 -27.94 3.95 -17.53
N ASP A 543 -27.33 5.12 -17.62
CA ASP A 543 -25.93 5.28 -17.99
C ASP A 543 -24.99 4.82 -16.84
N PRO A 544 -24.03 3.91 -17.10
CA PRO A 544 -23.18 3.39 -16.03
C PRO A 544 -22.32 4.41 -15.30
N LEU A 545 -21.86 5.47 -15.99
CA LEU A 545 -21.09 6.54 -15.36
C LEU A 545 -22.01 7.41 -14.50
N ALA A 546 -23.18 7.79 -15.01
CA ALA A 546 -24.19 8.52 -14.23
C ALA A 546 -24.59 7.76 -12.96
N ALA A 547 -24.95 6.47 -13.08
CA ALA A 547 -25.32 5.65 -11.94
C ALA A 547 -24.20 5.57 -10.89
N SER A 548 -22.97 5.33 -11.32
CA SER A 548 -21.80 5.24 -10.45
C SER A 548 -21.53 6.54 -9.70
N LEU A 549 -21.60 7.68 -10.40
CA LEU A 549 -21.44 9.01 -9.80
C LEU A 549 -22.60 9.36 -8.87
N THR A 550 -23.85 9.00 -9.20
CA THR A 550 -25.00 9.17 -8.30
C THR A 550 -24.76 8.45 -6.97
N ARG A 551 -24.28 7.19 -7.02
CA ARG A 551 -23.95 6.43 -5.82
C ARG A 551 -22.81 7.09 -5.03
N ALA A 552 -21.73 7.48 -5.71
CA ALA A 552 -20.57 8.09 -5.07
C ALA A 552 -20.92 9.43 -4.40
N LEU A 553 -21.72 10.27 -5.05
CA LEU A 553 -22.25 11.51 -4.49
C LEU A 553 -23.20 11.25 -3.32
N GLY A 554 -24.01 10.19 -3.38
CA GLY A 554 -24.84 9.76 -2.24
C GLY A 554 -24.00 9.45 -0.99
N ILE A 555 -22.88 8.74 -1.15
CA ILE A 555 -21.92 8.46 -0.06
C ILE A 555 -21.23 9.74 0.42
N TYR A 556 -20.84 10.61 -0.52
CA TYR A 556 -20.20 11.87 -0.17
C TYR A 556 -21.16 12.81 0.58
N TYR A 557 -22.45 12.85 0.26
CA TYR A 557 -23.41 13.67 1.02
C TYR A 557 -23.85 13.02 2.33
N SER A 558 -23.59 11.74 2.56
CA SER A 558 -23.99 11.07 3.81
C SER A 558 -23.04 11.29 4.98
N ARG A 559 -21.93 12.02 4.78
CA ARG A 559 -20.87 12.17 5.77
C ARG A 559 -20.45 13.63 5.90
N ALA A 560 -19.98 13.99 7.09
CA ALA A 560 -19.30 15.25 7.30
C ALA A 560 -17.83 15.14 6.86
N TYR A 561 -17.32 16.20 6.24
CA TYR A 561 -15.96 16.25 5.73
C TYR A 561 -15.21 17.45 6.27
N VAL A 562 -13.90 17.30 6.42
CA VAL A 562 -12.97 18.38 6.71
C VAL A 562 -12.32 18.90 5.42
N ASP A 563 -12.17 20.21 5.26
CA ASP A 563 -11.46 20.84 4.14
C ASP A 563 -10.01 21.23 4.48
N ASP A 564 -9.29 21.78 3.50
CA ASP A 564 -7.88 22.21 3.64
C ASP A 564 -7.63 23.23 4.76
N ALA A 565 -8.66 23.94 5.21
CA ALA A 565 -8.61 24.90 6.31
C ALA A 565 -9.10 24.29 7.64
N LEU A 566 -9.23 22.97 7.70
CA LEU A 566 -9.82 22.21 8.82
C LEU A 566 -11.26 22.63 9.16
N ARG A 567 -11.99 23.22 8.21
CA ARG A 567 -13.40 23.57 8.39
C ARG A 567 -14.25 22.36 8.08
N THR A 568 -15.28 22.16 8.88
CA THR A 568 -16.23 21.07 8.64
C THR A 568 -17.29 21.49 7.65
N SER A 569 -17.55 20.67 6.64
CA SER A 569 -18.83 20.65 5.94
C SER A 569 -19.69 19.56 6.55
N GLU A 570 -20.88 19.93 7.03
CA GLU A 570 -21.83 18.98 7.60
C GLU A 570 -22.30 17.95 6.57
N ALA A 571 -22.72 16.79 7.07
CA ALA A 571 -23.45 15.83 6.26
C ALA A 571 -24.74 16.46 5.71
N ARG A 572 -25.13 16.05 4.50
CA ARG A 572 -26.36 16.49 3.83
C ARG A 572 -27.28 15.28 3.64
N PRO A 573 -27.88 14.74 4.72
CA PRO A 573 -28.63 13.48 4.68
C PRO A 573 -29.82 13.57 3.72
N ALA A 574 -30.50 14.72 3.61
CA ALA A 574 -31.59 14.92 2.65
C ALA A 574 -31.13 14.82 1.17
N GLU A 575 -29.98 15.40 0.83
CA GLU A 575 -29.42 15.31 -0.53
C GLU A 575 -28.92 13.89 -0.83
N SER A 576 -28.26 13.25 0.13
CA SER A 576 -27.87 11.85 0.05
C SER A 576 -29.09 10.95 -0.18
N LEU A 577 -30.12 11.09 0.65
CA LEU A 577 -31.34 10.31 0.58
C LEU A 577 -32.05 10.48 -0.76
N LYS A 578 -32.08 11.69 -1.32
CA LYS A 578 -32.62 11.94 -2.66
C LYS A 578 -31.87 11.13 -3.73
N LEU A 579 -30.55 11.26 -3.81
CA LEU A 579 -29.73 10.54 -4.79
C LEU A 579 -29.85 9.02 -4.66
N LEU A 580 -29.88 8.52 -3.42
CA LEU A 580 -30.00 7.10 -3.15
C LEU A 580 -31.41 6.57 -3.48
N ASN A 581 -32.47 7.34 -3.23
CA ASN A 581 -33.84 6.98 -3.64
C ASN A 581 -33.96 6.97 -5.17
N ASP A 582 -33.45 8.00 -5.85
CA ASP A 582 -33.46 8.08 -7.32
C ASP A 582 -32.76 6.86 -7.92
N LEU A 583 -31.60 6.48 -7.37
CA LEU A 583 -30.85 5.31 -7.84
C LEU A 583 -31.55 3.98 -7.54
N LEU A 584 -32.09 3.81 -6.33
CA LEU A 584 -32.78 2.57 -5.93
C LEU A 584 -34.15 2.40 -6.59
N GLY A 585 -34.76 3.49 -7.07
CA GLY A 585 -36.00 3.49 -7.82
C GLY A 585 -35.85 3.13 -9.30
N ASP A 586 -34.63 3.12 -9.85
CA ASP A 586 -34.35 2.76 -11.24
C ASP A 586 -33.71 1.37 -11.34
N GLU A 587 -34.51 0.34 -11.66
CA GLU A 587 -34.04 -1.03 -11.81
C GLU A 587 -32.96 -1.18 -12.88
N THR A 588 -32.97 -0.36 -13.93
CA THR A 588 -31.96 -0.41 -15.00
C THR A 588 -30.62 0.13 -14.51
N ALA A 589 -30.64 1.22 -13.73
CA ALA A 589 -29.45 1.77 -13.09
C ALA A 589 -28.83 0.75 -12.10
N LEU A 590 -29.65 0.04 -11.33
CA LEU A 590 -29.15 -0.97 -10.39
C LEU A 590 -28.42 -2.14 -11.06
N ARG A 591 -28.70 -2.43 -12.33
CA ARG A 591 -27.97 -3.47 -13.10
C ARG A 591 -26.51 -3.11 -13.35
N VAL A 592 -26.09 -1.87 -13.10
CA VAL A 592 -24.68 -1.41 -13.18
C VAL A 592 -23.84 -1.96 -12.02
N PHE A 593 -24.47 -2.27 -10.89
CA PHE A 593 -23.80 -2.68 -9.66
C PHE A 593 -23.99 -4.17 -9.38
N ASP A 594 -23.01 -4.78 -8.72
CA ASP A 594 -23.17 -6.11 -8.14
C ASP A 594 -24.16 -6.06 -6.95
N ARG A 595 -24.60 -7.24 -6.50
CA ARG A 595 -25.66 -7.33 -5.47
C ARG A 595 -25.23 -6.78 -4.12
N GLU A 596 -23.96 -6.95 -3.74
CA GLU A 596 -23.44 -6.44 -2.48
C GLU A 596 -23.30 -4.92 -2.51
N THR A 597 -22.88 -4.35 -3.65
CA THR A 597 -22.88 -2.91 -3.85
C THR A 597 -24.30 -2.32 -3.73
N VAL A 598 -25.32 -2.98 -4.30
CA VAL A 598 -26.73 -2.55 -4.14
C VAL A 598 -27.19 -2.70 -2.68
N ALA A 599 -26.85 -3.79 -2.00
CA ALA A 599 -27.20 -4.00 -0.60
C ALA A 599 -26.59 -2.89 0.30
N GLY A 600 -25.32 -2.55 0.09
CA GLY A 600 -24.66 -1.44 0.77
C GLY A 600 -25.33 -0.08 0.51
N THR A 601 -25.76 0.17 -0.74
CA THR A 601 -26.54 1.37 -1.09
C THR A 601 -27.87 1.43 -0.34
N ARG A 602 -28.58 0.30 -0.21
CA ARG A 602 -29.83 0.23 0.58
C ARG A 602 -29.62 0.46 2.06
N ALA A 603 -28.56 -0.11 2.63
CA ALA A 603 -28.21 0.08 4.03
C ALA A 603 -27.92 1.56 4.32
N LEU A 604 -27.09 2.19 3.49
CA LEU A 604 -26.80 3.62 3.61
C LEU A 604 -28.06 4.48 3.47
N ARG A 605 -28.93 4.16 2.50
CA ARG A 605 -30.21 4.86 2.34
C ARG A 605 -31.08 4.77 3.61
N ALA A 606 -31.14 3.59 4.23
CA ALA A 606 -31.90 3.37 5.45
C ALA A 606 -31.32 4.15 6.65
N GLU A 607 -30.00 4.30 6.70
CA GLU A 607 -29.33 5.15 7.70
C GLU A 607 -29.65 6.64 7.47
N MET A 608 -29.54 7.13 6.24
CA MET A 608 -29.86 8.53 5.92
C MET A 608 -31.32 8.88 6.18
N ALA A 609 -32.24 7.94 5.95
CA ALA A 609 -33.65 8.12 6.28
C ALA A 609 -33.95 8.22 7.79
N LYS A 610 -33.03 7.80 8.67
CA LYS A 610 -33.14 8.01 10.12
C LYS A 610 -32.58 9.37 10.57
N GLN A 611 -31.71 9.96 9.76
CA GLN A 611 -31.02 11.21 10.06
C GLN A 611 -31.72 12.44 9.46
N ALA A 612 -32.38 12.28 8.30
CA ALA A 612 -33.23 13.29 7.66
C ALA A 612 -34.64 13.30 8.28
#